data_AF-A0A960AND3-F1
#
_entry.id   AF-A0A960AND3-F1
#
_cell.length_a   1.000
_cell.length_b   1.000
_cell.length_c   1.000
_cell.angle_alpha   90.00
_cell.angle_beta   90.00
_cell.angle_gamma   90.00
#
_symmetry.space_group_name_H-M   'P 1'
#
loop_
_entity.id
_entity.type
_entity.pdbx_description
1 polymer ?
#
loop_
_entity_poly.entity_id
_entity_poly.type
_entity_poly.pdbx_seq_one_letter_code
_entity_poly.pdbx_strand_id
1 'polypeptide(L)'
;MQTAENLARVGVIDDVVALPGLRDWVSGILSVTDGFDHPETVDEVLPPAEVDAWDAITVTRDERRPGPDAVLDLLTDRTELHGTGTGETGVGVRVLLGRLRGRRATFVAQTRRDVTPQDLRFAQRGMRLAQRLGLPLVT
;
A
#
# COMPACT_ATOMS: atom_id res chain seq x y z
N MET A 1 -14.10 -19.80 16.91
CA MET A 1 -13.40 -20.95 16.29
C MET A 1 -12.02 -20.47 15.84
N GLN A 2 -10.95 -21.14 16.23
CA GLN A 2 -9.57 -20.72 15.94
C GLN A 2 -9.06 -21.42 14.67
N THR A 3 -9.49 -20.93 13.50
CA THR A 3 -8.95 -21.36 12.20
C THR A 3 -8.14 -20.24 11.57
N ALA A 4 -7.25 -20.57 10.62
CA ALA A 4 -6.41 -19.59 9.93
C ALA A 4 -7.27 -18.54 9.20
N GLU A 5 -8.34 -18.96 8.54
CA GLU A 5 -9.27 -18.08 7.82
C GLU A 5 -9.96 -17.10 8.77
N ASN A 6 -10.31 -17.56 9.98
CA ASN A 6 -10.87 -16.69 10.99
C ASN A 6 -9.83 -15.66 11.46
N LEU A 7 -8.57 -16.08 11.68
CA LEU A 7 -7.49 -15.19 12.09
C LEU A 7 -7.17 -14.13 11.03
N ALA A 8 -7.21 -14.48 9.74
CA ALA A 8 -7.04 -13.53 8.65
C ALA A 8 -8.22 -12.55 8.60
N ARG A 9 -9.44 -13.07 8.65
CA ARG A 9 -10.67 -12.26 8.64
C ARG A 9 -10.72 -11.23 9.77
N VAL A 10 -10.22 -11.58 10.96
CA VAL A 10 -10.16 -10.64 12.09
C VAL A 10 -8.87 -9.82 12.14
N GLY A 11 -7.94 -10.00 11.19
CA GLY A 11 -6.72 -9.18 11.12
C GLY A 11 -5.66 -9.53 12.18
N VAL A 12 -5.62 -10.79 12.63
CA VAL A 12 -4.51 -11.34 13.43
C VAL A 12 -3.36 -11.79 12.54
N ILE A 13 -3.65 -12.33 11.35
CA ILE A 13 -2.66 -12.64 10.32
C ILE A 13 -3.02 -11.89 9.03
N ASP A 14 -2.03 -11.63 8.17
CA ASP A 14 -2.22 -10.86 6.94
C ASP A 14 -3.00 -11.61 5.86
N ASP A 15 -2.78 -12.92 5.72
CA ASP A 15 -3.43 -13.70 4.66
C ASP A 15 -3.39 -15.22 4.90
N VAL A 16 -4.20 -15.95 4.14
CA VAL A 16 -4.16 -17.41 4.00
C VAL A 16 -4.03 -17.75 2.52
N VAL A 17 -2.88 -18.32 2.16
CA VAL A 17 -2.55 -18.63 0.75
C VAL A 17 -2.63 -20.13 0.51
N ALA A 18 -3.24 -20.53 -0.61
CA ALA A 18 -3.26 -21.93 -1.01
C ALA A 18 -1.85 -22.42 -1.36
N LEU A 19 -1.54 -23.67 -1.01
CA LEU A 19 -0.20 -24.24 -1.21
C LEU A 19 0.38 -24.07 -2.64
N PRO A 20 -0.41 -24.22 -3.73
CA PRO A 20 0.11 -24.01 -5.08
C PRO A 20 0.62 -22.58 -5.35
N GLY A 21 0.04 -21.56 -4.69
CA GLY A 21 0.41 -20.16 -4.85
C GLY A 21 1.45 -19.66 -3.82
N LEU A 22 1.81 -20.50 -2.84
CA LEU A 22 2.68 -20.09 -1.75
C LEU A 22 4.06 -19.63 -2.23
N ARG A 23 4.65 -20.34 -3.21
CA ARG A 23 5.95 -20.00 -3.78
C ARG A 23 5.96 -18.59 -4.37
N ASP A 24 4.97 -18.29 -5.21
CA ASP A 24 4.91 -17.02 -5.92
C ASP A 24 4.64 -15.87 -4.95
N TRP A 25 3.74 -16.10 -3.98
CA TRP A 25 3.46 -15.13 -2.92
C TRP A 25 4.70 -14.81 -2.08
N VAL A 26 5.42 -15.82 -1.59
CA VAL A 26 6.66 -15.62 -0.81
C VAL A 26 7.74 -14.96 -1.67
N SER A 27 7.89 -15.36 -2.93
CA SER A 27 8.89 -14.77 -3.84
C SER A 27 8.59 -13.29 -4.10
N GLY A 28 7.33 -12.92 -4.26
CA GLY A 28 6.90 -11.53 -4.41
C GLY A 28 7.30 -10.68 -3.20
N ILE A 29 7.02 -11.15 -1.98
CA ILE A 29 7.43 -10.45 -0.74
C ILE A 29 8.95 -10.31 -0.66
N LEU A 30 9.68 -11.42 -0.82
CA LEU A 30 11.15 -11.43 -0.71
C LEU A 30 11.81 -10.56 -1.78
N SER A 31 11.21 -10.47 -2.96
CA SER A 31 11.69 -9.57 -4.01
C SER A 31 11.69 -8.11 -3.56
N VAL A 32 10.75 -7.70 -2.70
CA VAL A 32 10.67 -6.33 -2.17
C VAL A 32 11.52 -6.18 -0.91
N THR A 33 11.47 -7.14 0.03
CA THR A 33 12.18 -7.02 1.31
C THR A 33 13.68 -7.19 1.17
N ASP A 34 14.13 -8.16 0.38
CA ASP A 34 15.55 -8.56 0.29
C ASP A 34 16.15 -8.33 -1.10
N GLY A 35 15.35 -7.82 -2.05
CA GLY A 35 15.83 -7.52 -3.40
C GLY A 35 16.72 -6.29 -3.50
N PHE A 36 17.00 -5.88 -4.73
CA PHE A 36 17.70 -4.63 -5.04
C PHE A 36 16.78 -3.68 -5.81
N ASP A 37 17.05 -2.39 -5.72
CA ASP A 37 16.38 -1.39 -6.55
C ASP A 37 16.98 -1.41 -7.95
N HIS A 38 16.09 -1.30 -8.94
CA HIS A 38 16.46 -1.14 -10.34
C HIS A 38 15.68 0.03 -10.92
N PRO A 39 15.98 1.27 -10.47
CA PRO A 39 15.15 2.42 -10.77
C PRO A 39 15.11 2.68 -12.28
N GLU A 40 13.90 2.79 -12.83
CA GLU A 40 13.70 3.23 -14.21
C GLU A 40 14.20 4.67 -14.39
N THR A 41 14.73 4.97 -15.58
CA THR A 41 14.95 6.36 -15.99
C THR A 41 13.59 7.05 -16.07
N VAL A 42 13.46 8.15 -15.34
CA VAL A 42 12.27 9.00 -15.36
C VAL A 42 12.62 10.30 -16.08
N ASP A 43 11.68 10.78 -16.88
CA ASP A 43 11.81 12.07 -17.55
C ASP A 43 11.92 13.20 -16.53
N GLU A 44 12.51 14.31 -16.96
CA GLU A 44 12.61 15.50 -16.15
C GLU A 44 11.20 15.99 -15.75
N VAL A 45 11.02 16.24 -14.45
CA VAL A 45 9.74 16.75 -13.94
C VAL A 45 9.56 18.18 -14.44
N LEU A 46 8.62 18.35 -15.37
CA LEU A 46 8.23 19.69 -15.83
C LEU A 46 7.60 20.48 -14.67
N PRO A 47 7.82 21.80 -14.60
CA PRO A 47 7.10 22.63 -13.65
C PRO A 47 5.59 22.49 -13.88
N PRO A 48 4.78 22.52 -12.80
CA PRO A 48 3.34 22.48 -12.96
C PRO A 48 2.89 23.67 -13.81
N ALA A 49 1.95 23.42 -14.73
CA ALA A 49 1.34 24.48 -15.51
C ALA A 49 0.60 25.46 -14.57
N GLU A 50 0.63 26.75 -14.90
CA GLU A 50 -0.26 27.72 -14.26
C GLU A 50 -1.71 27.33 -14.57
N VAL A 51 -2.49 27.13 -13.52
CA VAL A 51 -3.92 26.81 -13.59
C VAL A 51 -4.69 27.86 -12.79
N ASP A 52 -5.87 28.23 -13.28
CA ASP A 52 -6.76 29.10 -12.52
C ASP A 52 -7.14 28.47 -11.18
N ALA A 53 -7.27 29.30 -10.14
CA ALA A 53 -7.56 28.83 -8.79
C ALA A 53 -8.90 28.09 -8.71
N TRP A 54 -9.92 28.54 -9.46
CA TRP A 54 -11.23 27.89 -9.48
C TRP A 54 -11.19 26.56 -10.22
N ASP A 55 -10.42 26.46 -11.30
CA ASP A 55 -10.21 25.22 -12.03
C ASP A 55 -9.51 24.18 -11.15
N ALA A 56 -8.47 24.58 -10.40
CA ALA A 56 -7.80 23.70 -9.44
C ALA A 56 -8.75 23.16 -8.36
N ILE A 57 -9.63 24.02 -7.82
CA ILE A 57 -10.66 23.60 -6.84
C ILE A 57 -11.65 22.61 -7.49
N THR A 58 -12.10 22.90 -8.70
CA THR A 58 -13.07 22.06 -9.42
C THR A 58 -12.48 20.67 -9.70
N VAL A 59 -11.23 20.60 -10.20
CA VAL A 59 -10.52 19.34 -10.45
C VAL A 59 -10.30 18.55 -9.16
N THR A 60 -9.94 19.22 -8.06
CA THR A 60 -9.68 18.52 -6.79
C THR A 60 -10.93 17.98 -6.11
N ARG A 61 -12.10 18.55 -6.41
CA ARG A 61 -13.42 18.12 -5.92
C ARG A 61 -14.14 17.14 -6.85
N ASP A 62 -13.65 16.94 -8.07
CA ASP A 62 -14.24 15.99 -9.01
C ASP A 62 -14.22 14.58 -8.41
N GLU A 63 -15.38 13.92 -8.35
CA GLU A 63 -15.49 12.55 -7.85
C GLU A 63 -14.69 11.55 -8.70
N ARG A 64 -14.36 11.89 -9.94
CA ARG A 64 -13.52 11.10 -10.86
C ARG A 64 -12.03 11.38 -10.69
N ARG A 65 -11.63 12.30 -9.81
CA ARG A 65 -10.22 12.58 -9.53
C ARG A 65 -9.47 11.28 -9.18
N PRO A 66 -8.30 11.00 -9.76
CA PRO A 66 -7.51 9.82 -9.41
C PRO A 66 -7.34 9.68 -7.89
N GLY A 67 -7.77 8.54 -7.36
CA GLY A 67 -7.58 8.16 -5.96
C GLY A 67 -6.24 7.44 -5.75
N PRO A 68 -6.00 6.93 -4.53
CA PRO A 68 -4.80 6.13 -4.24
C PRO A 68 -4.62 4.94 -5.19
N ASP A 69 -5.71 4.31 -5.61
CA ASP A 69 -5.67 3.12 -6.49
C ASP A 69 -4.98 3.43 -7.83
N ALA A 70 -5.10 4.67 -8.35
CA ALA A 70 -4.42 5.08 -9.57
C ALA A 70 -2.89 5.04 -9.45
N VAL A 71 -2.34 5.12 -8.23
CA VAL A 71 -0.92 4.94 -7.94
C VAL A 71 -0.62 3.48 -7.58
N LEU A 72 -1.47 2.85 -6.75
CA LEU A 72 -1.26 1.47 -6.29
C LEU A 72 -1.35 0.43 -7.42
N ASP A 73 -2.07 0.74 -8.50
CA ASP A 73 -2.16 -0.11 -9.69
C ASP A 73 -0.93 0.00 -10.60
N LEU A 74 -0.07 1.00 -10.37
CA LEU A 74 1.25 1.09 -11.03
C LEU A 74 2.31 0.24 -10.33
N LEU A 75 2.01 -0.34 -9.17
CA LEU A 75 2.96 -1.13 -8.41
C LEU A 75 3.18 -2.50 -9.05
N THR A 76 4.46 -2.88 -9.13
CA THR A 76 4.89 -4.25 -9.47
C THR A 76 5.36 -4.97 -8.21
N ASP A 77 5.39 -6.31 -8.25
CA ASP A 77 5.72 -7.17 -7.11
C ASP A 77 4.94 -6.81 -5.84
N ARG A 78 3.68 -6.37 -6.01
CA ARG A 78 2.89 -5.81 -4.92
C ARG A 78 2.32 -6.90 -4.02
N THR A 79 2.42 -6.70 -2.72
CA THR A 79 1.75 -7.50 -1.69
C THR A 79 0.98 -6.57 -0.78
N GLU A 80 -0.34 -6.75 -0.71
CA GLU A 80 -1.17 -6.03 0.25
C GLU A 80 -1.10 -6.70 1.62
N LEU A 81 -0.87 -5.88 2.64
CA LEU A 81 -0.88 -6.31 4.03
C LEU A 81 -2.31 -6.17 4.56
N HIS A 82 -2.66 -6.96 5.57
CA HIS A 82 -3.98 -6.87 6.19
C HIS A 82 -3.89 -6.98 7.70
N GLY A 83 -4.79 -6.24 8.36
CA GLY A 83 -4.95 -6.31 9.79
C GLY A 83 -3.80 -5.71 10.60
N THR A 84 -4.08 -5.46 11.88
CA THR A 84 -3.12 -4.89 12.82
C THR A 84 -2.26 -5.94 13.53
N GLY A 85 -2.56 -7.23 13.37
CA GLY A 85 -1.97 -8.32 14.14
C GLY A 85 -2.61 -8.50 15.53
N THR A 86 -3.52 -7.61 15.94
CA THR A 86 -4.19 -7.62 17.25
C THR A 86 -5.70 -7.81 17.14
N GLY A 87 -6.20 -8.33 16.02
CA GLY A 87 -7.63 -8.59 15.84
C GLY A 87 -8.43 -7.40 15.32
N GLU A 88 -7.79 -6.49 14.58
CA GLU A 88 -8.44 -5.31 14.01
C GLU A 88 -8.16 -5.20 12.49
N THR A 89 -9.20 -5.06 11.67
CA THR A 89 -9.21 -4.76 10.22
C THR A 89 -9.95 -3.46 9.86
N GLY A 90 -9.39 -2.60 9.01
CA GLY A 90 -10.07 -1.39 8.53
C GLY A 90 -10.08 -1.31 7.00
N VAL A 91 -10.87 -0.39 6.44
CA VAL A 91 -10.96 -0.15 4.98
C VAL A 91 -10.69 1.31 4.61
N GLY A 92 -10.40 2.16 5.60
CA GLY A 92 -10.03 3.57 5.42
C GLY A 92 -8.57 3.75 5.02
N VAL A 93 -7.72 2.75 5.29
CA VAL A 93 -6.30 2.75 4.88
C VAL A 93 -5.92 1.40 4.29
N ARG A 94 -5.13 1.42 3.22
CA ARG A 94 -4.45 0.26 2.64
C ARG A 94 -2.95 0.36 2.91
N VAL A 95 -2.30 -0.77 3.16
CA VAL A 95 -0.84 -0.85 3.34
C VAL A 95 -0.29 -1.91 2.41
N LEU A 96 0.70 -1.55 1.59
CA LEU A 96 1.28 -2.44 0.60
C LEU A 96 2.81 -2.44 0.66
N LEU A 97 3.42 -3.57 0.36
CA LEU A 97 4.79 -3.68 -0.11
C LEU A 97 4.76 -3.71 -1.64
N GLY A 98 5.73 -3.08 -2.30
CA GLY A 98 5.80 -3.19 -3.75
C GLY A 98 6.94 -2.38 -4.35
N ARG A 99 6.93 -2.31 -5.68
CA ARG A 99 7.86 -1.52 -6.47
C ARG A 99 7.13 -0.49 -7.30
N LEU A 100 7.58 0.76 -7.20
CA LEU A 100 7.17 1.82 -8.12
C LEU A 100 8.39 2.20 -8.96
N ARG A 101 8.30 2.01 -10.28
CA ARG A 101 9.39 2.35 -11.22
C ARG A 101 10.72 1.69 -10.83
N GLY A 102 10.67 0.42 -10.45
CA GLY A 102 11.81 -0.38 -10.01
C GLY A 102 12.38 -0.07 -8.61
N ARG A 103 11.82 0.91 -7.88
CA ARG A 103 12.19 1.24 -6.49
C ARG A 103 11.26 0.55 -5.50
N ARG A 104 11.83 -0.17 -4.53
CA ARG A 104 11.09 -0.88 -3.49
C ARG A 104 10.65 0.09 -2.40
N ALA A 105 9.42 -0.02 -1.93
CA ALA A 105 8.90 0.79 -0.84
C ALA A 105 7.72 0.12 -0.14
N THR A 106 7.40 0.63 1.04
CA THR A 106 6.12 0.43 1.70
C THR A 106 5.21 1.61 1.40
N PHE A 107 3.97 1.32 0.99
CA PHE A 107 2.96 2.32 0.64
C PHE A 107 1.85 2.29 1.69
N VAL A 108 1.45 3.45 2.19
CA VAL A 108 0.32 3.61 3.11
C VAL A 108 -0.65 4.59 2.48
N ALA A 109 -1.78 4.09 1.98
CA ALA A 109 -2.69 4.89 1.19
C ALA A 109 -4.03 5.05 1.90
N GLN A 110 -4.46 6.30 2.11
CA GLN A 110 -5.80 6.59 2.59
C GLN A 110 -6.82 6.38 1.46
N THR A 111 -7.84 5.56 1.70
CA THR A 111 -8.94 5.35 0.76
C THR A 111 -9.93 6.52 0.82
N ARG A 112 -10.99 6.47 -0.01
CA ARG A 112 -12.09 7.44 0.06
C ARG A 112 -13.09 7.15 1.19
N ARG A 113 -12.83 6.12 2.01
CA ARG A 113 -13.67 5.77 3.17
C ARG A 113 -13.23 6.58 4.39
N ASP A 114 -14.12 6.70 5.35
CA ASP A 114 -13.81 7.33 6.64
C ASP A 114 -12.68 6.57 7.33
N VAL A 115 -11.71 7.31 7.85
CA VAL A 115 -10.57 6.76 8.58
C VAL A 115 -10.96 6.55 10.03
N THR A 116 -10.83 5.32 10.50
CA THR A 116 -11.09 4.93 11.90
C THR A 116 -9.80 4.85 12.71
N PRO A 117 -9.86 4.80 14.06
CA PRO A 117 -8.67 4.56 14.89
C PRO A 117 -7.92 3.26 14.55
N GLN A 118 -8.65 2.25 14.08
CA GLN A 118 -8.15 0.96 13.65
C GLN A 118 -7.37 1.04 12.34
N ASP A 119 -7.83 1.86 11.39
CA ASP A 119 -7.07 2.20 10.19
C ASP A 119 -5.75 2.92 10.54
N LEU A 120 -5.77 3.83 11.52
CA LEU A 120 -4.55 4.50 11.97
C LEU A 120 -3.57 3.55 12.63
N ARG A 121 -4.04 2.60 13.45
CA ARG A 121 -3.18 1.55 14.02
C ARG A 121 -2.60 0.64 12.94
N PHE A 122 -3.38 0.37 11.89
CA PHE A 122 -2.92 -0.39 10.74
C PHE A 122 -1.86 0.37 9.93
N ALA A 123 -2.07 1.66 9.66
CA ALA A 123 -1.07 2.56 9.07
C ALA A 123 0.23 2.55 9.89
N GLN A 124 0.14 2.72 11.21
CA GLN A 124 1.29 2.69 12.11
C GLN A 124 2.02 1.33 12.10
N ARG A 125 1.30 0.22 11.96
CA ARG A 125 1.92 -1.10 11.76
C ARG A 125 2.74 -1.12 10.46
N GLY A 126 2.18 -0.60 9.37
CA GLY A 126 2.88 -0.44 8.09
C GLY A 126 4.15 0.40 8.21
N MET A 127 4.07 1.56 8.88
CA MET A 127 5.21 2.44 9.11
C MET A 127 6.32 1.76 9.93
N ARG A 128 5.95 1.05 11.02
CA ARG A 128 6.90 0.27 11.81
C ARG A 128 7.54 -0.85 10.99
N LEU A 129 6.76 -1.50 10.12
CA LEU A 129 7.29 -2.55 9.25
C LEU A 129 8.30 -1.98 8.25
N ALA A 130 7.98 -0.86 7.59
CA ALA A 130 8.91 -0.17 6.69
C ALA A 130 10.24 0.15 7.38
N GLN A 131 10.17 0.72 8.59
CA GLN A 131 11.35 1.03 9.40
C GLN A 131 12.19 -0.22 9.71
N ARG A 132 11.56 -1.31 10.15
CA ARG A 132 12.28 -2.56 10.47
C ARG A 132 12.94 -3.20 9.25
N LEU A 133 12.31 -3.08 8.09
CA LEU A 133 12.81 -3.62 6.83
C LEU A 133 13.82 -2.69 6.15
N GLY A 134 14.02 -1.46 6.65
CA GLY A 134 14.86 -0.46 6.00
C GLY A 134 14.31 0.01 4.65
N LEU A 135 12.99 -0.12 4.43
CA LEU A 135 12.34 0.30 3.18
C LEU A 135 11.87 1.76 3.27
N PRO A 136 11.95 2.53 2.17
CA PRO A 136 11.28 3.83 2.06
C PRO A 136 9.78 3.70 2.36
N LEU A 137 9.21 4.74 2.96
CA LEU A 137 7.79 4.88 3.21
C LEU A 137 7.20 5.94 2.27
N VAL A 138 6.11 5.59 1.58
CA VAL A 138 5.32 6.49 0.74
C VAL A 138 3.89 6.56 1.29
N THR A 139 3.36 7.77 1.46
CA THR A 139 2.02 8.03 2.00
C THR A 139 1.18 8.86 1.06
#